data_AF-A0A4R6AP78-F1
#
_entry.id   AF-A0A4R6AP78-F1
#
_cell.length_a   1.000
_cell.length_b   1.000
_cell.length_c   1.000
_cell.angle_alpha   90.00
_cell.angle_beta   90.00
_cell.angle_gamma   90.00
#
_symmetry.space_group_name_H-M   'P 1'
#
loop_
_entity.id
_entity.type
_entity.pdbx_description
1 polymer ?
#
loop_
_entity_poly.entity_id
_entity_poly.type
_entity_poly.pdbx_seq_one_letter_code
_entity_poly.pdbx_strand_id
1 'polypeptide(L)'
;MTNAILTGQITPTLSHRTRAALSRLALLAVIGTVAGCSSLSLPGGFDLINGDPVTDSAAQPTASRPEPDARGVISYPNYQVAVAQENDTIGAMAARLGLGAEALAEANGLPETSRLREGELLLLPTRV
;
A
#
# COMPACT_ATOMS: atom_id res chain seq x y z
N MET A 1 -55.05 -64.89 -0.78
CA MET A 1 -55.14 -64.39 0.61
C MET A 1 -53.74 -63.95 1.01
N THR A 2 -53.39 -62.67 0.84
CA THR A 2 -53.47 -61.63 1.90
C THR A 2 -52.22 -61.76 2.79
N ASN A 3 -51.23 -60.85 2.81
CA ASN A 3 -51.37 -59.44 3.15
C ASN A 3 -50.14 -58.57 2.77
N ALA A 4 -50.43 -57.27 2.64
CA ALA A 4 -49.59 -56.21 2.14
C ALA A 4 -48.47 -55.75 3.09
N ILE A 5 -47.35 -55.35 2.47
CA ILE A 5 -46.23 -54.63 3.06
C ILE A 5 -46.65 -53.17 3.24
N LEU A 6 -46.70 -52.66 4.48
CA LEU A 6 -46.90 -51.24 4.76
C LEU A 6 -45.60 -50.64 5.29
N THR A 7 -44.80 -50.11 4.38
CA THR A 7 -43.62 -49.28 4.67
C THR A 7 -44.09 -47.90 5.15
N GLY A 8 -44.17 -47.69 6.46
CA GLY A 8 -44.41 -46.38 7.06
C GLY A 8 -43.13 -45.55 7.09
N GLN A 9 -43.02 -44.57 6.20
CA GLN A 9 -42.01 -43.51 6.26
C GLN A 9 -42.36 -42.57 7.42
N ILE A 10 -41.62 -42.64 8.52
CA ILE A 10 -41.77 -41.71 9.65
C ILE A 10 -40.99 -40.44 9.30
N THR A 11 -41.66 -39.46 8.69
CA THR A 11 -41.12 -38.09 8.58
C THR A 11 -41.32 -37.36 9.91
N PRO A 12 -40.27 -37.01 10.66
CA PRO A 12 -40.43 -36.27 11.90
C PRO A 12 -40.88 -34.83 11.61
N THR A 13 -42.13 -34.51 11.94
CA THR A 13 -42.67 -33.14 11.88
C THR A 13 -42.12 -32.34 13.07
N LEU A 14 -40.92 -31.78 12.90
CA LEU A 14 -40.29 -30.96 13.92
C LEU A 14 -41.16 -29.74 14.26
N SER A 15 -41.66 -29.67 15.49
CA SER A 15 -42.53 -28.62 16.03
C SER A 15 -41.99 -27.21 15.79
N HIS A 16 -42.88 -26.24 15.52
CA HIS A 16 -42.52 -24.84 15.32
C HIS A 16 -41.70 -24.25 16.46
N ARG A 17 -41.93 -24.70 17.71
CA ARG A 17 -41.19 -24.25 18.90
C ARG A 17 -39.74 -24.74 18.90
N THR A 18 -39.50 -25.96 18.42
CA THR A 18 -38.15 -26.54 18.27
C THR A 18 -37.39 -25.94 17.09
N ARG A 19 -38.07 -25.63 15.97
CA ARG A 19 -37.47 -24.89 14.84
C ARG A 19 -37.06 -23.47 15.23
N ALA A 20 -37.88 -22.78 16.01
CA ALA A 20 -37.57 -21.44 16.52
C ALA A 20 -36.46 -21.43 17.58
N ALA A 21 -36.37 -22.47 18.41
CA ALA A 21 -35.26 -22.62 19.36
C ALA A 21 -33.93 -22.88 18.66
N LEU A 22 -33.92 -23.75 17.64
CA LEU A 22 -32.74 -24.04 16.82
C LEU A 22 -32.30 -22.83 15.99
N SER A 23 -33.24 -22.05 15.43
CA SER A 23 -32.90 -20.82 14.69
C SER A 23 -32.33 -19.73 15.59
N ARG A 24 -32.84 -19.59 16.82
CA ARG A 24 -32.29 -18.67 17.84
C ARG A 24 -30.89 -19.08 18.27
N LEU A 25 -30.64 -20.38 18.45
CA LEU A 25 -29.31 -20.89 18.80
C LEU A 25 -28.31 -20.66 17.66
N ALA A 26 -28.72 -20.90 16.41
CA ALA A 26 -27.90 -20.64 15.24
C ALA A 26 -27.58 -19.14 15.06
N LEU A 27 -28.56 -18.25 15.31
CA LEU A 27 -28.35 -16.80 15.25
C LEU A 27 -27.35 -16.33 16.31
N LEU A 28 -27.43 -16.85 17.54
CA LEU A 28 -26.47 -16.54 18.61
C LEU A 28 -25.05 -17.03 18.30
N ALA A 29 -24.92 -18.22 17.68
CA ALA A 29 -23.63 -18.75 17.27
C ALA A 29 -22.96 -17.90 16.16
N VAL A 30 -23.73 -17.43 15.17
CA VAL A 30 -23.22 -16.55 14.10
C VAL A 30 -22.75 -15.21 14.67
N ILE A 31 -23.52 -14.59 15.56
CA ILE A 31 -23.13 -13.33 16.22
C ILE A 31 -21.84 -13.52 17.04
N GLY A 32 -21.66 -14.66 17.70
CA GLY A 32 -20.44 -14.99 18.43
C GLY A 32 -19.18 -15.12 17.57
N THR A 33 -19.30 -15.61 16.33
CA THR A 33 -18.16 -15.74 15.41
C THR A 33 -17.68 -14.41 14.83
N VAL A 34 -18.57 -13.43 14.66
CA VAL A 34 -18.21 -12.08 14.18
C VAL A 34 -17.46 -11.28 15.25
N ALA A 35 -17.68 -11.56 16.53
CA ALA A 35 -16.97 -10.92 17.64
C ALA A 35 -15.48 -11.29 17.74
N GLY A 36 -15.00 -12.29 16.99
CA GLY A 36 -13.59 -12.67 16.93
C GLY A 36 -12.70 -11.67 16.16
N CYS A 37 -13.29 -10.78 15.36
CA CYS A 37 -12.58 -9.68 14.70
C CYS A 37 -12.34 -8.50 15.66
N SER A 38 -12.00 -8.78 16.91
CA SER A 38 -11.71 -7.73 17.89
C SER A 38 -10.34 -7.12 17.67
N SER A 39 -9.38 -7.84 17.09
CA SER A 39 -8.03 -7.34 16.80
C SER A 39 -7.56 -7.76 15.40
N LEU A 40 -6.85 -6.88 14.70
CA LEU A 40 -6.19 -7.18 13.43
C LEU A 40 -4.69 -6.91 13.56
N SER A 41 -3.94 -7.93 13.97
CA SER A 41 -2.49 -7.86 14.11
C SER A 41 -1.77 -8.05 12.78
N LEU A 42 -0.90 -7.12 12.44
CA LEU A 42 0.06 -7.22 11.33
C LEU A 42 1.42 -7.74 11.84
N PRO A 43 2.26 -8.29 10.94
CA PRO A 43 3.67 -8.52 11.24
C PRO A 43 4.32 -7.23 11.78
N GLY A 44 4.97 -7.32 12.93
CA GLY A 44 5.50 -6.15 13.65
C GLY A 44 4.68 -5.74 14.89
N GLY A 45 3.60 -6.46 15.22
CA GLY A 45 2.86 -6.27 16.48
C GLY A 45 1.88 -5.09 16.48
N PHE A 46 1.62 -4.52 15.31
CA PHE A 46 0.65 -3.43 15.14
C PHE A 46 -0.77 -4.00 15.06
N ASP A 47 -1.63 -3.63 16.00
CA ASP A 47 -3.08 -3.88 15.92
C ASP A 47 -3.78 -2.66 15.31
N LEU A 48 -4.43 -2.84 14.16
CA LEU A 48 -5.13 -1.72 13.51
C LEU A 48 -6.48 -1.36 14.17
N ILE A 49 -7.01 -2.22 15.04
CA ILE A 49 -8.34 -2.02 15.63
C ILE A 49 -8.26 -1.46 17.05
N ASN A 50 -7.37 -2.00 17.89
CA ASN A 50 -7.18 -1.51 19.27
C ASN A 50 -5.75 -1.06 19.58
N GLY A 51 -4.86 -1.00 18.58
CA GLY A 51 -3.50 -0.53 18.82
C GLY A 51 -3.51 0.95 19.19
N ASP A 52 -2.65 1.31 20.15
CA ASP A 52 -2.41 2.70 20.47
C ASP A 52 -1.88 3.43 19.23
N PRO A 53 -2.33 4.67 18.95
CA PRO A 53 -1.76 5.46 17.86
C PRO A 53 -0.27 5.59 18.11
N VAL A 54 0.53 5.16 17.13
CA VAL A 54 1.99 5.21 17.21
C VAL A 54 2.42 6.67 17.13
N THR A 55 2.44 7.32 18.30
CA THR A 55 2.74 8.75 18.47
C THR A 55 4.23 9.00 18.63
N ASP A 56 4.99 7.97 19.02
CA ASP A 56 6.45 8.03 19.19
C ASP A 56 7.23 7.76 17.89
N SER A 57 6.57 7.27 16.82
CA SER A 57 7.22 6.98 15.53
C SER A 57 7.29 8.17 14.57
N ALA A 58 6.95 9.38 15.03
CA ALA A 58 7.10 10.60 14.23
C ALA A 58 8.57 10.93 13.88
N ALA A 59 9.54 10.18 14.42
CA ALA A 59 10.96 10.55 14.33
C ALA A 59 11.93 9.37 14.15
N GLN A 60 11.52 8.21 13.61
CA GLN A 60 12.53 7.30 13.07
C GLN A 60 12.97 7.86 11.71
N PRO A 61 14.20 8.41 11.59
CA PRO A 61 14.65 8.95 10.32
C PRO A 61 14.70 7.78 9.35
N THR A 62 13.92 7.86 8.27
CA THR A 62 14.23 7.10 7.08
C THR A 62 15.69 7.40 6.72
N ALA A 63 16.41 6.39 6.22
CA ALA A 63 17.84 6.49 5.97
C ALA A 63 18.21 7.84 5.33
N SER A 64 19.22 8.51 5.88
CA SER A 64 19.61 9.86 5.46
C SER A 64 19.86 9.89 3.95
N ARG A 65 19.24 10.83 3.25
CA ARG A 65 19.50 11.07 1.82
C ARG A 65 21.00 11.37 1.65
N PRO A 66 21.71 10.70 0.72
CA PRO A 66 23.10 11.02 0.45
C PRO A 66 23.26 12.47 -0.03
N GLU A 67 24.35 13.11 0.37
CA GLU A 67 24.66 14.48 -0.04
C GLU A 67 25.00 14.54 -1.55
N PRO A 68 24.55 15.59 -2.26
CA PRO A 68 24.95 15.82 -3.65
C PRO A 68 26.45 16.10 -3.79
N ASP A 69 27.04 15.73 -4.93
CA ASP A 69 28.39 16.14 -5.31
C ASP A 69 28.47 17.64 -5.68
N ALA A 70 29.66 18.12 -6.05
CA ALA A 70 29.89 19.52 -6.44
C ALA A 70 29.07 19.97 -7.67
N ARG A 71 28.54 19.04 -8.47
CA ARG A 71 27.67 19.30 -9.63
C ARG A 71 26.17 19.19 -9.28
N GLY A 72 25.87 18.81 -8.05
CA GLY A 72 24.52 18.54 -7.56
C GLY A 72 24.03 17.13 -7.85
N VAL A 73 24.88 16.16 -8.17
CA VAL A 73 24.47 14.78 -8.48
C VAL A 73 24.48 13.91 -7.23
N ILE A 74 23.39 13.16 -7.01
CA ILE A 74 23.29 12.12 -5.99
C ILE A 74 23.29 10.77 -6.68
N SER A 75 24.20 9.90 -6.25
CA SER A 75 24.34 8.55 -6.79
C SER A 75 23.68 7.50 -5.92
N TYR A 76 22.82 6.70 -6.53
CA TYR A 76 22.27 5.48 -6.00
C TYR A 76 22.91 4.26 -6.69
N PRO A 77 22.73 3.03 -6.15
CA PRO A 77 23.32 1.83 -6.74
C PRO A 77 22.94 1.60 -8.21
N ASN A 78 21.72 1.95 -8.60
CA ASN A 78 21.15 1.67 -9.92
C ASN A 78 20.74 2.91 -10.74
N TYR A 79 20.73 4.11 -10.15
CA TYR A 79 20.39 5.35 -10.84
C TYR A 79 21.11 6.55 -10.24
N GLN A 80 21.03 7.69 -10.92
CA GLN A 80 21.52 8.98 -10.42
C GLN A 80 20.43 10.02 -10.58
N VAL A 81 20.46 11.01 -9.71
CA VAL A 81 19.58 12.18 -9.80
C VAL A 81 20.42 13.45 -9.66
N ALA A 82 19.99 14.54 -10.27
CA ALA A 82 20.58 15.86 -10.07
C ALA A 82 19.63 16.78 -9.32
N VAL A 83 20.19 17.59 -8.43
CA VAL A 83 19.50 18.66 -7.72
C VAL A 83 19.54 19.94 -8.56
N ALA A 84 18.37 20.49 -8.82
CA ALA A 84 18.20 21.77 -9.49
C ALA A 84 18.63 22.93 -8.59
N GLN A 85 19.37 23.86 -9.19
CA GLN A 85 19.79 25.09 -8.53
C GLN A 85 18.72 26.18 -8.68
N GLU A 86 18.91 27.32 -8.01
CA GLU A 86 18.03 28.46 -8.17
C GLU A 86 18.01 28.92 -9.64
N ASN A 87 16.81 29.13 -10.19
CA ASN A 87 16.60 29.56 -11.58
C ASN A 87 17.11 28.61 -12.66
N ASP A 88 17.30 27.32 -12.33
CA ASP A 88 17.79 26.31 -13.27
C ASP A 88 16.74 25.99 -14.36
N THR A 89 17.20 25.49 -15.50
CA THR A 89 16.35 25.00 -16.59
C THR A 89 16.84 23.64 -17.04
N ILE A 90 16.01 22.84 -17.73
CA ILE A 90 16.46 21.56 -18.29
C ILE A 90 17.72 21.74 -19.14
N GLY A 91 17.73 22.74 -20.02
CA GLY A 91 18.89 23.03 -20.87
C GLY A 91 20.15 23.42 -20.10
N ALA A 92 20.02 24.27 -19.08
CA ALA A 92 21.16 24.71 -18.25
C ALA A 92 21.74 23.55 -17.42
N MET A 93 20.88 22.74 -16.80
CA MET A 93 21.29 21.55 -16.06
C MET A 93 21.96 20.52 -16.98
N ALA A 94 21.36 20.23 -18.14
CA ALA A 94 21.91 19.30 -19.11
C ALA A 94 23.30 19.75 -19.57
N ALA A 95 23.47 21.04 -19.88
CA ALA A 95 24.77 21.61 -20.23
C ALA A 95 25.79 21.50 -19.09
N ARG A 96 25.38 21.74 -17.84
CA ARG A 96 26.23 21.60 -16.63
C ARG A 96 26.74 20.17 -16.45
N LEU A 97 25.93 19.17 -16.82
CA LEU A 97 26.22 17.75 -16.64
C LEU A 97 26.74 17.06 -17.90
N GLY A 98 26.87 17.78 -19.02
CA GLY A 98 27.30 17.20 -20.30
C GLY A 98 26.27 16.23 -20.92
N LEU A 99 24.99 16.42 -20.62
CA LEU A 99 23.86 15.61 -21.10
C LEU A 99 23.11 16.32 -22.24
N GLY A 100 22.35 15.55 -23.00
CA GLY A 100 21.38 16.11 -23.95
C GLY A 100 20.13 16.62 -23.21
N ALA A 101 19.70 17.84 -23.53
CA ALA A 101 18.51 18.46 -22.92
C ALA A 101 17.23 17.68 -23.23
N GLU A 102 17.05 17.23 -24.48
CA GLU A 102 15.94 16.37 -24.92
C GLU A 102 15.87 15.07 -24.10
N ALA A 103 16.96 14.32 -24.01
CA ALA A 103 17.01 13.08 -23.24
C ALA A 103 16.73 13.28 -21.75
N LEU A 104 17.20 14.40 -21.17
CA LEU A 104 16.92 14.74 -19.77
C LEU A 104 15.44 15.12 -19.57
N ALA A 105 14.86 15.88 -20.49
CA ALA A 105 13.44 16.23 -20.51
C ALA A 105 12.56 14.98 -20.60
N GLU A 106 12.84 14.09 -21.56
CA GLU A 106 12.10 12.84 -21.77
C GLU A 106 12.14 11.93 -20.53
N ALA A 107 13.32 11.76 -19.93
CA ALA A 107 13.48 10.92 -18.73
C ALA A 107 12.65 11.41 -17.53
N ASN A 108 12.32 12.70 -17.50
CA ASN A 108 11.58 13.33 -16.41
C ASN A 108 10.13 13.69 -16.78
N GLY A 109 9.71 13.44 -18.03
CA GLY A 109 8.38 13.81 -18.52
C GLY A 109 8.14 15.33 -18.51
N LEU A 110 9.19 16.12 -18.73
CA LEU A 110 9.15 17.58 -18.72
C LEU A 110 9.39 18.14 -20.13
N PRO A 111 8.84 19.32 -20.48
CA PRO A 111 9.27 20.04 -21.67
C PRO A 111 10.74 20.49 -21.55
N GLU A 112 11.49 20.53 -22.66
CA GLU A 112 12.86 21.05 -22.68
C GLU A 112 12.99 22.51 -22.23
N THR A 113 11.91 23.29 -22.40
CA THR A 113 11.84 24.70 -21.99
C THR A 113 11.40 24.89 -20.54
N SER A 114 11.20 23.79 -19.79
CA SER A 114 10.76 23.85 -18.40
C SER A 114 11.80 24.54 -17.51
N ARG A 115 11.30 25.40 -16.63
CA ARG A 115 12.06 25.98 -15.52
C ARG A 115 11.94 25.07 -14.31
N LEU A 116 13.07 24.80 -13.68
CA LEU A 116 13.15 23.91 -12.54
C LEU A 116 12.98 24.70 -11.25
N ARG A 117 12.33 24.09 -10.26
CA ARG A 117 12.26 24.66 -8.91
C ARG A 117 13.57 24.39 -8.19
N GLU A 118 13.94 25.28 -7.29
CA GLU A 118 15.11 25.07 -6.44
C GLU A 118 14.96 23.77 -5.63
N GLY A 119 16.00 22.94 -5.60
CA GLY A 119 16.01 21.67 -4.88
C GLY A 119 15.26 20.54 -5.58
N GLU A 120 14.67 20.78 -6.76
CA GLU A 120 14.00 19.76 -7.55
C GLU A 120 14.96 18.66 -7.98
N LEU A 121 14.48 17.43 -7.97
CA LEU A 121 15.27 16.25 -8.29
C LEU A 121 14.91 15.75 -9.68
N LEU A 122 15.89 15.73 -10.58
CA LEU A 122 15.72 15.18 -11.92
C LEU A 122 16.47 13.86 -12.04
N LEU A 123 15.79 12.84 -12.56
CA LEU A 123 16.38 11.58 -12.96
C LEU A 123 17.36 11.81 -14.09
N LEU A 124 18.57 11.27 -13.97
CA LEU A 124 19.54 11.31 -15.05
C LEU A 124 19.36 10.11 -15.98
N PRO A 125 19.27 10.32 -17.31
CA PRO A 125 19.10 9.23 -18.28
C PRO A 125 20.32 8.30 -18.35
N THR A 126 21.50 8.82 -18.02
CA THR A 126 22.78 8.10 -17.97
C THR A 126 23.59 8.52 -16.75
N ARG A 127 24.61 7.74 -16.40
CA ARG A 127 25.57 8.11 -15.35
C ARG A 127 26.54 9.17 -15.85
N VAL A 128 26.89 10.12 -14.98
CA VAL A 128 27.82 11.24 -15.25
C VAL A 128 28.87 11.43 -14.16
#